data_AF-A0A5U3G383-F1
#
_entry.id   AF-A0A5U3G383-F1
#
_cell.length_a   1.000
_cell.length_b   1.000
_cell.length_c   1.000
_cell.angle_alpha   90.00
_cell.angle_beta   90.00
_cell.angle_gamma   90.00
#
_symmetry.space_group_name_H-M   'P 1'
#
loop_
_entity.id
_entity.type
_entity.pdbx_description
1 polymer ?
#
loop_
_entity_poly.entity_id
_entity_poly.type
_entity_poly.pdbx_seq_one_letter_code
_entity_poly.pdbx_strand_id
1 'polypeptide(L)'
;MKQMTLIEMDGFLKGKCIPRDLKVNETNAEYLVRKFAEAEAKCAALAAENAALKKSEVEFNEYCRRECEDVGDTWEDDFTETPATDAFLAEVRAKAHKEGAYFVANRMLAAWDAGFIDDTAKNAADIARMILTSTEFMADAPEGDFDRSFADGVIEDIAAQLRKGVPS
;
A
#
# COMPACT_ATOMS: atom_id res chain seq x y z
N MET A 1 7.05 6.82 -19.91
CA MET A 1 6.40 7.92 -19.17
C MET A 1 7.48 8.81 -18.58
N LYS A 2 7.42 10.13 -18.75
CA LYS A 2 8.33 11.03 -18.02
C LYS A 2 7.88 11.02 -16.54
N GLN A 3 8.75 10.62 -15.62
CA GLN A 3 8.48 10.75 -14.19
C GLN A 3 8.46 12.24 -13.82
N MET A 4 7.50 12.61 -12.97
CA MET A 4 7.45 13.95 -12.41
C MET A 4 8.63 14.12 -11.45
N THR A 5 9.45 15.14 -11.68
CA THR A 5 10.56 15.48 -10.78
C THR A 5 10.02 16.04 -9.46
N LEU A 6 10.85 15.98 -8.41
CA LEU A 6 10.49 16.55 -7.11
C LEU A 6 10.18 18.06 -7.19
N ILE A 7 10.89 18.79 -8.05
CA ILE A 7 10.66 20.22 -8.31
C ILE A 7 9.30 20.45 -9.00
N GLU A 8 8.96 19.62 -10.00
CA GLU A 8 7.66 19.70 -10.67
C GLU A 8 6.52 19.35 -9.72
N MET A 9 6.69 18.34 -8.85
CA MET A 9 5.68 17.97 -7.85
C MET A 9 5.50 19.04 -6.78
N ASP A 10 6.59 19.60 -6.25
CA ASP A 10 6.54 20.71 -5.27
C ASP A 10 5.85 21.94 -5.87
N GLY A 11 6.16 22.26 -7.13
CA GLY A 11 5.47 23.31 -7.87
C GLY A 11 3.98 23.06 -7.98
N PHE A 12 3.56 21.82 -8.26
CA PHE A 12 2.15 21.46 -8.41
C PHE A 12 1.40 21.57 -7.09
N LEU A 13 1.97 21.00 -6.02
CA LEU A 13 1.38 21.01 -4.69
C LEU A 13 1.26 22.42 -4.11
N LYS A 14 2.18 23.32 -4.47
CA LYS A 14 2.14 24.75 -4.07
C LYS A 14 1.33 25.63 -5.03
N GLY A 15 0.71 25.07 -6.07
CA GLY A 15 -0.06 25.81 -7.07
C GLY A 15 0.78 26.71 -7.98
N LYS A 16 2.10 26.50 -8.04
CA LYS A 16 3.05 27.25 -8.88
C LYS A 16 3.18 26.67 -10.29
N CYS A 17 2.76 25.43 -10.51
CA CYS A 17 2.69 24.83 -11.84
C CYS A 17 1.44 23.94 -11.99
N ILE A 18 1.03 23.71 -13.24
CA ILE A 18 -0.15 22.92 -13.59
C ILE A 18 0.31 21.72 -14.43
N PRO A 19 -0.07 20.48 -14.08
CA PRO A 19 0.23 19.31 -14.87
C PRO A 19 -0.42 19.42 -16.24
N ARG A 20 0.33 19.07 -17.28
CA ARG A 20 -0.13 19.19 -18.68
C ARG A 20 -1.41 18.40 -18.95
N ASP A 21 -1.61 17.30 -18.24
CA ASP A 21 -2.74 16.37 -18.38
C ASP A 21 -3.79 16.52 -17.27
N LEU A 22 -3.80 17.66 -16.58
CA LEU A 22 -4.93 18.07 -15.72
C LEU A 22 -6.15 18.34 -16.60
N LYS A 23 -7.28 17.70 -16.27
CA LYS A 23 -8.53 17.88 -17.02
C LYS A 23 -9.23 19.19 -16.64
N VAL A 24 -10.05 19.72 -17.54
CA VAL A 24 -10.90 20.88 -17.25
C VAL A 24 -11.86 20.53 -16.11
N ASN A 25 -11.95 21.42 -15.11
CA ASN A 25 -12.73 21.23 -13.88
C ASN A 25 -12.26 20.08 -12.97
N GLU A 26 -11.08 19.51 -13.19
CA GLU A 26 -10.47 18.55 -12.27
C GLU A 26 -9.67 19.32 -11.19
N THR A 27 -10.00 19.07 -9.94
CA THR A 27 -9.25 19.58 -8.79
C THR A 27 -7.90 18.86 -8.66
N ASN A 28 -6.94 19.46 -7.97
CA ASN A 28 -5.64 18.82 -7.72
C ASN A 28 -5.79 17.48 -6.97
N ALA A 29 -6.77 17.38 -6.08
CA ALA A 29 -7.07 16.15 -5.36
C ALA A 29 -7.60 15.06 -6.30
N GLU A 30 -8.56 15.40 -7.17
CA GLU A 30 -9.09 14.45 -8.17
C GLU A 30 -8.01 13.99 -9.15
N TYR A 31 -7.13 14.92 -9.58
CA TYR A 31 -5.98 14.58 -10.42
C TYR A 31 -5.06 13.56 -9.76
N LEU A 32 -4.68 13.78 -8.50
CA LEU A 32 -3.81 12.86 -7.75
C LEU A 32 -4.48 11.50 -7.55
N VAL A 33 -5.75 11.47 -7.14
CA VAL A 33 -6.52 10.23 -6.99
C VAL A 33 -6.55 9.45 -8.30
N ARG A 34 -6.80 10.13 -9.44
CA ARG A 34 -6.76 9.49 -10.75
C ARG A 34 -5.38 8.93 -11.06
N LYS A 35 -4.31 9.67 -10.79
CA LYS A 35 -2.94 9.21 -11.04
C LYS A 35 -2.52 8.03 -10.18
N PHE A 36 -2.96 7.99 -8.92
CA PHE A 36 -2.75 6.83 -8.06
C PHE A 36 -3.54 5.63 -8.56
N ALA A 37 -4.83 5.79 -8.91
CA ALA A 37 -5.63 4.71 -9.48
C ALA A 37 -5.04 4.19 -10.82
N GLU A 38 -4.56 5.07 -11.69
CA GLU A 38 -3.85 4.69 -12.94
C GLU A 38 -2.57 3.90 -12.65
N ALA A 39 -1.85 4.23 -11.58
CA ALA A 39 -0.64 3.52 -11.18
C ALA A 39 -0.97 2.15 -10.55
N GLU A 40 -1.95 2.10 -9.65
CA GLU A 40 -2.46 0.86 -9.03
C GLU A 40 -2.98 -0.11 -10.08
N ALA A 41 -3.74 0.37 -11.08
CA ALA A 41 -4.23 -0.45 -12.17
C ALA A 41 -3.10 -1.05 -13.02
N LYS A 42 -2.02 -0.30 -13.27
CA LYS A 42 -0.83 -0.81 -13.96
C LYS A 42 -0.09 -1.84 -13.11
N CYS A 43 0.06 -1.59 -11.82
CA CYS A 43 0.67 -2.56 -10.90
C CYS A 43 -0.14 -3.86 -10.85
N ALA A 44 -1.47 -3.77 -10.78
CA ALA A 44 -2.36 -4.93 -10.79
C ALA A 44 -2.26 -5.70 -12.12
N ALA A 45 -2.20 -5.00 -13.26
CA ALA A 45 -2.01 -5.62 -14.57
C ALA A 45 -0.66 -6.36 -14.67
N LEU A 46 0.43 -5.73 -14.23
CA LEU A 46 1.76 -6.35 -14.20
C LEU A 46 1.81 -7.56 -13.26
N ALA A 47 1.15 -7.49 -12.11
CA ALA A 47 1.04 -8.63 -11.19
C ALA A 47 0.27 -9.79 -11.83
N ALA A 48 -0.82 -9.50 -12.57
CA ALA A 48 -1.59 -10.51 -13.29
C ALA A 48 -0.79 -11.13 -14.45
N GLU A 49 -0.06 -10.32 -15.22
CA GLU A 49 0.84 -10.81 -16.28
C GLU A 49 1.95 -11.69 -15.71
N ASN A 50 2.59 -11.29 -14.60
CA ASN A 50 3.59 -12.10 -13.91
C ASN A 50 3.00 -13.43 -13.41
N ALA A 51 1.78 -13.42 -12.87
CA ALA A 51 1.10 -14.64 -12.46
C ALA A 51 0.81 -15.58 -13.65
N ALA A 52 0.39 -15.02 -14.79
CA ALA A 52 0.16 -15.78 -16.02
C ALA A 52 1.46 -16.35 -16.61
N LEU A 53 2.56 -15.58 -16.59
CA LEU A 53 3.88 -16.05 -17.02
C LEU A 53 4.38 -17.20 -16.15
N LYS A 54 4.29 -17.06 -14.82
CA LYS A 54 4.65 -18.14 -13.88
C LYS A 54 3.81 -19.39 -14.12
N LYS A 55 2.50 -19.25 -14.40
CA LYS A 55 1.64 -20.38 -14.76
C LYS A 55 2.06 -21.04 -16.08
N SER A 56 2.38 -20.24 -17.09
CA SER A 56 2.85 -20.74 -18.39
C SER A 56 4.17 -21.51 -18.27
N GLU A 57 5.05 -21.10 -17.36
CA GLU A 57 6.32 -21.78 -17.11
C GLU A 57 6.10 -23.14 -16.42
N VAL A 58 5.17 -23.23 -15.47
CA VAL A 58 4.73 -24.51 -14.89
C VAL A 58 4.17 -25.44 -15.97
N GLU A 59 3.27 -24.94 -16.82
CA GLU A 59 2.67 -25.73 -17.91
C GLU A 59 3.72 -26.19 -18.94
N PHE A 60 4.73 -25.35 -19.22
CA PHE A 60 5.84 -25.70 -20.09
C PHE A 60 6.71 -26.82 -19.48
N ASN A 61 7.06 -26.71 -18.19
CA ASN A 61 7.79 -27.78 -17.49
C ASN A 61 7.01 -29.09 -17.46
N GLU A 62 5.69 -29.06 -17.25
CA GLU A 62 4.84 -30.26 -17.33
C GLU A 62 4.84 -30.90 -18.72
N TYR A 63 4.77 -30.09 -19.78
CA TYR A 63 4.87 -30.56 -21.16
C TYR A 63 6.21 -31.24 -21.42
N CYS A 64 7.31 -30.55 -21.11
CA CYS A 64 8.66 -31.07 -21.32
C CYS A 64 8.93 -32.36 -20.52
N ARG A 65 8.41 -32.46 -19.30
CA ARG A 65 8.51 -33.69 -18.49
C ARG A 65 7.87 -34.90 -19.18
N ARG A 66 6.68 -34.74 -19.77
CA ARG A 66 6.02 -35.83 -20.51
C ARG A 66 6.81 -36.25 -21.74
N GLU A 67 7.27 -35.28 -22.54
CA GLU A 67 8.03 -35.58 -23.76
C GLU A 67 9.37 -36.27 -23.47
N CYS A 68 10.03 -35.91 -22.35
CA CYS A 68 11.25 -36.58 -21.91
C CYS A 68 11.00 -38.02 -21.42
N GLU A 69 9.89 -38.25 -20.71
CA GLU A 69 9.51 -39.59 -20.22
C GLU A 69 9.30 -40.59 -21.39
N ASP A 70 8.71 -40.13 -22.49
CA ASP A 70 8.45 -40.94 -23.69
C ASP A 70 9.72 -41.43 -24.40
N VAL A 71 10.85 -40.75 -24.19
CA VAL A 71 12.17 -41.15 -24.73
C VAL A 71 13.10 -41.77 -23.68
N GLY A 72 12.61 -42.00 -22.46
CA GLY A 72 13.36 -42.57 -21.34
C GLY A 72 14.39 -41.60 -20.72
N ASP A 73 14.19 -40.30 -20.92
CA ASP A 73 14.99 -39.23 -20.33
C ASP A 73 14.25 -38.55 -19.16
N THR A 74 14.94 -37.72 -18.38
CA THR A 74 14.34 -37.00 -17.23
C THR A 74 14.45 -35.50 -17.43
N TRP A 75 13.32 -34.80 -17.31
CA TRP A 75 13.27 -33.33 -17.30
C TRP A 75 13.52 -32.79 -15.90
N GLU A 76 14.31 -31.73 -15.79
CA GLU A 76 14.45 -30.92 -14.59
C GLU A 76 13.70 -29.60 -14.78
N ASP A 77 12.77 -29.29 -13.88
CA ASP A 77 12.02 -28.04 -13.92
C ASP A 77 12.97 -26.85 -13.74
N ASP A 78 12.87 -25.86 -14.63
CA ASP A 78 13.54 -24.56 -14.49
C ASP A 78 12.49 -23.45 -14.37
N PHE A 79 12.73 -22.51 -13.47
CA PHE A 79 11.83 -21.39 -13.21
C PHE A 79 12.59 -20.08 -13.24
N THR A 80 12.04 -19.10 -13.95
CA THR A 80 12.60 -17.76 -14.07
C THR A 80 12.34 -17.01 -12.78
N GLU A 81 13.38 -16.88 -11.95
CA GLU A 81 13.32 -16.03 -10.77
C GLU A 81 13.29 -14.54 -11.16
N THR A 82 12.49 -13.74 -10.42
CA THR A 82 12.36 -12.29 -10.64
C THR A 82 12.80 -11.48 -9.42
N PRO A 83 14.02 -11.66 -8.89
CA PRO A 83 14.45 -11.07 -7.63
C PRO A 83 14.43 -9.53 -7.65
N ALA A 84 14.68 -8.91 -8.80
CA ALA A 84 14.59 -7.46 -8.96
C ALA A 84 13.14 -6.95 -8.82
N THR A 85 12.16 -7.69 -9.33
CA THR A 85 10.75 -7.35 -9.20
C THR A 85 10.28 -7.53 -7.77
N ASP A 86 10.68 -8.62 -7.11
CA ASP A 86 10.32 -8.88 -5.72
C ASP A 86 10.92 -7.82 -4.78
N ALA A 87 12.17 -7.42 -5.00
CA ALA A 87 12.81 -6.32 -4.28
C ALA A 87 12.07 -4.98 -4.49
N PHE A 88 11.68 -4.67 -5.73
CA PHE A 88 10.91 -3.46 -6.03
C PHE A 88 9.52 -3.47 -5.37
N LEU A 89 8.81 -4.60 -5.39
CA LEU A 89 7.51 -4.73 -4.73
C LEU A 89 7.63 -4.60 -3.20
N ALA A 90 8.69 -5.14 -2.61
CA ALA A 90 8.99 -4.97 -1.19
C ALA A 90 9.27 -3.49 -0.85
N GLU A 91 10.03 -2.78 -1.69
CA GLU A 91 10.29 -1.35 -1.51
C GLU A 91 9.01 -0.51 -1.61
N VAL A 92 8.18 -0.77 -2.62
CA VAL A 92 6.89 -0.08 -2.81
C VAL A 92 5.97 -0.32 -1.62
N ARG A 93 5.89 -1.56 -1.12
CA ARG A 93 5.07 -1.90 0.06
C ARG A 93 5.59 -1.21 1.31
N ALA A 94 6.90 -1.23 1.56
CA ALA A 94 7.51 -0.54 2.69
C ALA A 94 7.24 0.97 2.65
N LYS A 95 7.29 1.57 1.46
CA LYS A 95 6.94 2.98 1.28
C LYS A 95 5.45 3.25 1.54
N ALA A 96 4.56 2.42 1.01
CA ALA A 96 3.11 2.56 1.20
C ALA A 96 2.72 2.47 2.68
N HIS A 97 3.35 1.57 3.46
CA HIS A 97 3.12 1.46 4.90
C HIS A 97 3.49 2.75 5.64
N LYS A 98 4.65 3.35 5.33
CA LYS A 98 5.09 4.62 5.93
C LYS A 98 4.15 5.76 5.58
N GLU A 99 3.77 5.88 4.31
CA GLU A 99 2.83 6.92 3.86
C GLU A 99 1.44 6.75 4.49
N GLY A 100 0.99 5.51 4.69
CA GLY A 100 -0.24 5.19 5.43
C GLY A 100 -0.20 5.69 6.88
N ALA A 101 0.90 5.45 7.61
CA ALA A 101 1.06 5.96 8.98
C ALA A 101 1.06 7.50 9.03
N TYR A 102 1.74 8.16 8.08
CA TYR A 102 1.72 9.62 7.97
C TYR A 102 0.30 10.14 7.73
N PHE A 103 -0.46 9.50 6.85
CA PHE A 103 -1.85 9.85 6.58
C PHE A 103 -2.70 9.74 7.84
N VAL A 104 -2.59 8.64 8.59
CA VAL A 104 -3.36 8.43 9.84
C VAL A 104 -2.99 9.47 10.89
N ALA A 105 -1.70 9.72 11.14
CA ALA A 105 -1.26 10.74 12.08
C ALA A 105 -1.80 12.14 11.71
N ASN A 106 -1.73 12.51 10.42
CA ASN A 106 -2.26 13.78 9.93
C ASN A 106 -3.78 13.90 10.12
N ARG A 107 -4.54 12.83 9.84
CA ARG A 107 -6.00 12.84 10.00
C ARG A 107 -6.42 12.84 11.46
N MET A 108 -5.70 12.14 12.32
CA MET A 108 -5.93 12.14 13.75
C MET A 108 -5.70 13.54 14.34
N LEU A 109 -4.59 14.21 14.01
CA LEU A 109 -4.33 15.59 14.45
C LEU A 109 -5.36 16.59 13.89
N ALA A 110 -5.78 16.42 12.63
CA ALA A 110 -6.83 17.26 12.06
C ALA A 110 -8.19 17.07 12.75
N ALA A 111 -8.52 15.84 13.17
CA ALA A 111 -9.74 15.57 13.93
C ALA A 111 -9.70 16.21 15.33
N TRP A 112 -8.53 16.23 15.98
CA TRP A 112 -8.32 16.97 17.22
C TRP A 112 -8.46 18.48 17.03
N ASP A 113 -7.80 19.06 16.03
CA ASP A 113 -7.86 20.51 15.74
C ASP A 113 -9.29 20.99 15.40
N ALA A 114 -10.07 20.13 14.74
CA ALA A 114 -11.48 20.38 14.43
C ALA A 114 -12.45 20.11 15.60
N GLY A 115 -11.96 19.63 16.76
CA GLY A 115 -12.77 19.39 17.95
C GLY A 115 -13.59 18.09 17.94
N PHE A 116 -13.31 17.13 17.06
CA PHE A 116 -13.94 15.81 17.07
C PHE A 116 -13.34 14.87 18.12
N ILE A 117 -12.10 15.13 18.55
CA ILE A 117 -11.43 14.40 19.64
C ILE A 117 -11.33 15.34 20.83
N ASP A 118 -12.07 15.02 21.90
CA ASP A 118 -12.03 15.75 23.17
C ASP A 118 -10.87 15.24 24.05
N ASP A 119 -9.65 15.69 23.73
CA ASP A 119 -8.44 15.36 24.48
C ASP A 119 -7.46 16.55 24.51
N THR A 120 -6.45 16.47 25.37
CA THR A 120 -5.41 17.49 25.50
C THR A 120 -4.48 17.52 24.29
N ALA A 121 -3.96 18.71 23.96
CA ALA A 121 -2.95 18.88 22.91
C ALA A 121 -1.72 17.98 23.11
N LYS A 122 -1.36 17.73 24.38
CA LYS A 122 -0.26 16.83 24.73
C LYS A 122 -0.56 15.39 24.32
N ASN A 123 -1.70 14.85 24.72
CA ASN A 123 -2.08 13.47 24.39
C ASN A 123 -2.23 13.30 22.87
N ALA A 124 -2.84 14.27 22.18
CA ALA A 124 -2.94 14.25 20.74
C ALA A 124 -1.55 14.19 20.06
N ALA A 125 -0.61 15.01 20.52
CA ALA A 125 0.76 15.02 20.01
C ALA A 125 1.54 13.74 20.35
N ASP A 126 1.33 13.17 21.54
CA ASP A 126 1.98 11.92 21.96
C ASP A 126 1.51 10.73 21.10
N ILE A 127 0.20 10.61 20.83
CA ILE A 127 -0.32 9.56 19.95
C ILE A 127 0.17 9.76 18.51
N ALA A 128 0.15 10.99 18.00
CA ALA A 128 0.66 11.27 16.66
C ALA A 128 2.16 10.93 16.54
N ARG A 129 2.97 11.29 17.55
CA ARG A 129 4.39 10.87 17.62
C ARG A 129 4.52 9.36 17.64
N MET A 130 3.72 8.65 18.42
CA MET A 130 3.74 7.19 18.48
C MET A 130 3.48 6.57 17.10
N ILE A 131 2.46 7.05 16.37
CA ILE A 131 2.16 6.59 15.00
C ILE A 131 3.34 6.88 14.06
N LEU A 132 3.91 8.08 14.11
CA LEU A 132 5.03 8.45 13.23
C LEU A 132 6.28 7.62 13.54
N THR A 133 6.63 7.44 14.80
CA THR A 133 7.78 6.63 15.23
C THR A 133 7.59 5.15 14.93
N SER A 134 6.35 4.64 14.86
CA SER A 134 6.09 3.25 14.44
C SER A 134 6.67 2.93 13.05
N THR A 135 6.80 3.93 12.17
CA THR A 135 7.38 3.76 10.83
C THR A 135 8.85 3.32 10.82
N GLU A 136 9.56 3.48 11.93
CA GLU A 136 10.94 3.02 12.12
C GLU A 136 11.02 1.49 12.31
N PHE A 137 9.92 0.86 12.77
CA PHE A 137 9.87 -0.57 13.08
C PHE A 137 9.08 -1.39 12.04
N MET A 138 8.42 -0.73 11.08
CA MET A 138 7.56 -1.38 10.08
C MET A 138 8.29 -2.36 9.16
N ALA A 139 9.61 -2.26 9.01
CA ALA A 139 10.37 -3.18 8.17
C ALA A 139 10.41 -4.61 8.74
N ASP A 140 10.35 -4.72 10.07
CA ASP A 140 10.43 -5.98 10.81
C ASP A 140 9.07 -6.38 11.42
N ALA A 141 7.99 -5.68 11.04
CA ALA A 141 6.67 -5.93 11.57
C ALA A 141 6.12 -7.30 11.08
N PRO A 142 5.47 -8.09 11.96
CA PRO A 142 4.73 -9.28 11.57
C PRO A 142 3.72 -8.99 10.45
N GLU A 143 3.48 -9.97 9.57
CA GLU A 143 2.58 -9.79 8.42
C GLU A 143 1.14 -9.38 8.82
N GLY A 144 0.67 -9.82 10.00
CA GLY A 144 -0.64 -9.46 10.54
C GLY A 144 -0.75 -8.03 11.10
N ASP A 145 0.36 -7.34 11.37
CA ASP A 145 0.31 -5.97 11.92
C ASP A 145 -0.25 -4.93 10.92
N PHE A 146 -0.33 -5.31 9.63
CA PHE A 146 -0.93 -4.49 8.57
C PHE A 146 -2.38 -4.86 8.27
N ASP A 147 -2.95 -5.85 8.97
CA ASP A 147 -4.34 -6.23 8.84
C ASP A 147 -5.26 -5.44 9.79
N ARG A 148 -6.56 -5.40 9.46
CA ARG A 148 -7.56 -4.61 10.20
C ARG A 148 -8.21 -5.37 11.36
N SER A 149 -7.93 -6.66 11.54
CA SER A 149 -8.66 -7.55 12.46
C SER A 149 -8.57 -7.11 13.91
N PHE A 150 -7.39 -6.66 14.36
CA PHE A 150 -7.22 -6.13 15.71
C PHE A 150 -8.09 -4.88 15.92
N ALA A 151 -8.03 -3.92 15.00
CA ALA A 151 -8.81 -2.68 15.09
C ALA A 151 -10.31 -2.96 15.05
N ASP A 152 -10.77 -3.84 14.16
CA ASP A 152 -12.18 -4.24 14.08
C ASP A 152 -12.65 -4.89 15.39
N GLY A 153 -11.85 -5.78 15.98
CA GLY A 153 -12.15 -6.41 17.26
C GLY A 153 -12.29 -5.40 18.41
N VAL A 154 -11.37 -4.43 18.51
CA VAL A 154 -11.46 -3.37 19.53
C VAL A 154 -12.70 -2.50 19.33
N ILE A 155 -13.04 -2.17 18.07
CA ILE A 155 -14.25 -1.38 17.76
C ILE A 155 -15.51 -2.15 18.17
N GLU A 156 -15.57 -3.46 17.91
CA GLU A 156 -16.68 -4.32 18.32
C GLU A 156 -16.82 -4.38 19.84
N ASP A 157 -15.71 -4.50 20.57
CA ASP A 157 -15.68 -4.50 22.03
C ASP A 157 -16.19 -3.18 22.62
N ILE A 158 -15.75 -2.04 22.08
CA ILE A 158 -16.24 -0.71 22.47
C ILE A 158 -17.75 -0.62 22.21
N ALA A 159 -18.21 -1.04 21.04
CA ALA A 159 -19.64 -1.03 20.72
C ALA A 159 -20.45 -1.92 21.68
N ALA A 160 -19.90 -3.06 22.11
CA ALA A 160 -20.52 -3.93 23.09
C ALA A 160 -20.59 -3.31 24.50
N GLN A 161 -19.55 -2.57 24.92
CA GLN A 161 -19.52 -1.86 26.20
C GLN A 161 -20.58 -0.74 26.25
N LEU A 162 -20.68 0.05 25.17
CA LEU A 162 -21.69 1.12 25.06
C LEU A 162 -23.12 0.59 25.13
N ARG A 163 -23.40 -0.59 24.56
CA ARG A 163 -24.71 -1.26 24.67
C ARG A 163 -25.04 -1.71 26.11
N LYS A 164 -24.02 -2.00 26.93
CA LYS A 164 -24.17 -2.47 28.31
C LYS A 164 -24.27 -1.34 29.34
N GLY A 165 -24.10 -0.08 28.94
CA GLY A 165 -24.32 1.10 29.80
C GLY A 165 -23.29 1.30 30.90
N VAL A 166 -22.06 0.79 30.75
CA VAL A 166 -20.97 1.07 31.70
C VAL A 166 -20.48 2.51 31.46
N PRO A 167 -20.57 3.43 32.44
CA PRO A 167 -19.96 4.75 32.30
C PRO A 167 -18.44 4.62 32.39
N SER A 168 -17.73 5.31 31.50
CA SER A 168 -16.29 5.57 31.54
C SER A 168 -15.88 6.34 32.80
#